data_AF-A0A9X8G465-F1
#
_entry.id   AF-A0A9X8G465-F1
#
_cell.length_a   1.000
_cell.length_b   1.000
_cell.length_c   1.000
_cell.angle_alpha   90.00
_cell.angle_beta   90.00
_cell.angle_gamma   90.00
#
_symmetry.space_group_name_H-M   'P 1'
#
loop_
_entity.id
_entity.type
_entity.pdbx_description
1 polymer ?
#
loop_
_entity_poly.entity_id
_entity_poly.type
_entity_poly.pdbx_seq_one_letter_code
_entity_poly.pdbx_strand_id
1 'polypeptide(L)' 'MDLLTREEGEALLLKFLSRALKNPSDIETLMTMAREHPSTIPMKGIIYQYDRMEKNTLSKAELDDLSTLMFFYGP' A
#
# COMPACT_ATOMS: atom_id res chain seq x y z
N MET A 1 21.02 4.26 -4.74
CA MET A 1 19.69 3.84 -4.27
C MET A 1 18.92 3.50 -5.52
N ASP A 2 18.58 2.23 -5.70
CA ASP A 2 17.64 1.88 -6.75
C ASP A 2 16.29 2.49 -6.38
N LEU A 3 15.79 3.36 -7.26
CA LEU A 3 14.49 3.99 -7.11
C LEU A 3 13.44 2.90 -7.34
N LEU A 4 12.56 2.67 -6.36
CA LEU A 4 11.36 1.86 -6.58
C LEU A 4 10.48 2.62 -7.56
N THR A 5 10.29 2.08 -8.77
CA THR A 5 9.43 2.72 -9.78
C THR A 5 7.98 2.71 -9.33
N ARG A 6 7.14 3.57 -9.92
CA ARG A 6 5.70 3.62 -9.60
C ARG A 6 5.03 2.26 -9.81
N GLU A 7 5.33 1.59 -10.91
CA GLU A 7 4.75 0.27 -11.21
C GLU A 7 5.16 -0.79 -10.17
N GLU A 8 6.43 -0.82 -9.78
CA GLU A 8 6.91 -1.72 -8.72
C GLU A 8 6.28 -1.37 -7.36
N GLY A 9 6.09 -0.07 -7.08
CA GLY A 9 5.41 0.42 -5.89
C GLY A 9 3.94 0.00 -5.84
N GLU A 10 3.22 0.13 -6.94
CA GLU A 10 1.81 -0.29 -7.04
C GLU A 10 1.68 -1.81 -6.93
N ALA A 11 2.59 -2.58 -7.53
CA ALA A 11 2.62 -4.03 -7.40
C ALA A 11 2.91 -4.48 -5.96
N LEU A 12 3.88 -3.83 -5.28
CA LEU A 12 4.21 -4.09 -3.88
C LEU A 12 3.04 -3.71 -2.96
N LEU A 13 2.38 -2.59 -3.22
CA LEU A 13 1.18 -2.17 -2.49
C LEU A 13 0.06 -3.19 -2.66
N LEU A 14 -0.24 -3.63 -3.89
CA LEU A 14 -1.26 -4.64 -4.13
C LEU A 14 -0.95 -5.95 -3.38
N LYS A 15 0.32 -6.39 -3.41
CA LYS A 15 0.78 -7.57 -2.68
C LYS A 15 0.54 -7.42 -1.18
N PHE A 16 0.94 -6.29 -0.60
CA PHE A 16 0.72 -5.98 0.81
C PHE A 16 -0.77 -6.00 1.16
N LEU A 17 -1.59 -5.24 0.44
CA LEU A 17 -3.03 -5.10 0.70
C LEU A 17 -3.77 -6.44 0.57
N SER A 18 -3.42 -7.27 -0.42
CA SER A 18 -4.02 -8.59 -0.62
C SER A 18 -3.76 -9.56 0.53
N ARG A 19 -2.72 -9.32 1.33
CA ARG A 19 -2.45 -10.08 2.56
C ARG A 19 -3.07 -9.41 3.78
N ALA A 20 -2.98 -8.08 3.82
CA ALA A 20 -3.32 -7.28 4.99
C ALA A 20 -4.82 -7.13 5.20
N LEU A 21 -5.62 -7.10 4.13
CA LEU A 21 -7.07 -6.83 4.20
C LEU A 21 -7.88 -8.09 3.97
N LYS A 22 -9.01 -8.19 4.69
CA LYS A 22 -9.96 -9.30 4.53
C LYS A 22 -10.92 -9.10 3.38
N ASN A 23 -11.31 -7.86 3.11
CA ASN A 23 -12.33 -7.53 2.12
C ASN A 23 -11.69 -7.11 0.78
N PRO A 24 -12.02 -7.79 -0.33
CA PRO A 24 -11.51 -7.40 -1.66
C PRO A 24 -11.86 -5.98 -2.09
N SER A 25 -13.03 -5.47 -1.69
CA SER A 25 -13.46 -4.09 -1.99
C SER A 25 -12.57 -3.03 -1.34
N ASP A 26 -12.01 -3.32 -0.17
CA ASP A 26 -11.10 -2.41 0.53
C ASP A 26 -9.77 -2.32 -0.22
N ILE A 27 -9.28 -3.44 -0.76
CA ILE A 27 -8.09 -3.48 -1.62
C ILE A 27 -8.31 -2.64 -2.88
N GLU A 28 -9.44 -2.83 -3.57
CA GLU A 28 -9.76 -2.06 -4.77
C GLU A 28 -9.85 -0.55 -4.49
N THR A 29 -10.46 -0.17 -3.37
CA THR A 29 -10.56 1.22 -2.93
C THR A 29 -9.18 1.85 -2.78
N LEU A 30 -8.27 1.20 -2.05
CA LEU A 30 -6.92 1.73 -1.81
C LEU A 30 -6.05 1.70 -3.07
N MET A 31 -6.19 0.69 -3.93
CA MET A 31 -5.49 0.64 -5.21
C MET A 31 -5.97 1.72 -6.18
N THR A 32 -7.26 2.08 -6.14
CA THR A 32 -7.81 3.19 -6.92
C THR A 32 -7.19 4.51 -6.47
N MET A 33 -7.10 4.75 -5.16
CA MET A 33 -6.40 5.93 -4.62
C MET A 33 -4.93 6.00 -5.08
N ALA A 34 -4.24 4.86 -5.14
CA ALA A 34 -2.86 4.79 -5.62
C ALA A 34 -2.73 5.15 -7.11
N ARG A 35 -3.62 4.63 -7.95
CA ARG A 35 -3.58 4.80 -9.41
C ARG A 35 -4.05 6.17 -9.87
N GLU A 36 -5.09 6.72 -9.24
CA GLU A 36 -5.68 8.00 -9.63
C GLU A 36 -4.84 9.21 -9.18
N HIS A 37 -3.92 9.02 -8.24
CA HIS A 37 -3.08 10.11 -7.80
C HIS A 37 -2.09 10.54 -8.91
N PRO A 38 -2.02 11.84 -9.24
CA PRO A 38 -1.44 12.31 -10.50
C PRO A 38 0.08 12.15 -10.58
N SER A 39 0.80 12.11 -9.45
CA SER A 39 2.27 12.22 -9.42
C SER A 39 2.99 11.12 -8.66
N THR A 40 2.32 10.39 -7.78
CA THR A 40 2.93 9.42 -6.85
C THR A 40 1.87 8.53 -6.20
N ILE A 41 2.29 7.53 -5.42
CA ILE A 41 1.40 6.74 -4.55
C ILE A 41 1.21 7.50 -3.24
N PRO A 42 -0.01 7.93 -2.86
CA PRO A 42 -0.22 8.77 -1.67
C PRO A 42 -0.28 7.92 -0.39
N MET A 43 0.84 7.33 0.03
CA MET A 43 0.86 6.34 1.12
C MET A 43 0.32 6.87 2.45
N LYS A 44 0.53 8.15 2.78
CA LYS A 44 -0.08 8.76 3.98
C LYS A 44 -1.62 8.66 3.97
N GLY A 45 -2.23 8.95 2.82
CA GLY A 45 -3.69 8.88 2.66
C GLY A 45 -4.18 7.43 2.63
N ILE A 46 -3.43 6.54 1.99
CA ILE A 46 -3.74 5.11 1.96
C ILE A 46 -3.70 4.51 3.37
N ILE A 47 -2.67 4.83 4.17
CA ILE A 47 -2.54 4.31 5.55
C ILE A 47 -3.64 4.83 6.45
N TYR A 48 -4.01 6.11 6.32
CA TYR A 48 -5.13 6.67 7.07
C TYR A 48 -6.44 5.91 6.84
N GLN A 49 -6.70 5.46 5.61
CA GLN A 49 -7.89 4.65 5.30
C GLN A 49 -7.73 3.19 5.72
N TYR A 50 -6.57 2.58 5.41
CA TYR A 50 -6.19 1.24 5.83
C TYR A 50 -6.36 1.02 7.34
N ASP A 51 -6.05 2.03 8.17
CA ASP A 51 -6.16 1.92 9.62
C ASP A 51 -7.58 1.65 10.12
N ARG A 52 -8.58 2.02 9.31
CA ARG A 52 -10.01 1.92 9.61
C ARG A 52 -10.66 0.65 9.04
N MET A 53 -9.91 -0.16 8.28
CA MET A 53 -10.41 -1.34 7.58
C MET A 53 -10.20 -2.62 8.39
N GLU A 54 -10.91 -3.69 8.02
CA GLU A 54 -10.76 -4.99 8.67
C GLU A 54 -9.52 -5.72 8.16
N LYS A 55 -8.63 -6.07 9.09
CA LYS A 55 -7.26 -6.54 8.78
C LYS A 55 -7.02 -7.98 9.23
N ASN A 56 -6.12 -8.65 8.53
CA ASN A 56 -5.48 -9.90 8.98
C ASN A 56 -4.29 -9.59 9.90
N THR A 57 -3.84 -10.60 10.65
CA THR A 57 -2.56 -10.52 11.36
C THR A 57 -1.42 -10.55 10.35
N LEU A 58 -0.55 -9.54 10.41
CA LEU A 58 0.61 -9.44 9.52
C LEU A 58 1.83 -10.21 10.03
N SER A 59 2.56 -10.78 9.10
CA SER A 59 3.91 -11.30 9.26
C SER A 59 4.95 -10.18 9.18
N LYS A 60 6.18 -10.48 9.61
CA LYS A 60 7.31 -9.56 9.52
C LYS A 60 7.57 -9.10 8.08
N ALA A 61 7.53 -10.01 7.11
CA ALA A 61 7.78 -9.69 5.70
C ALA A 61 6.76 -8.69 5.15
N GLU A 62 5.49 -8.79 5.56
CA GLU A 62 4.45 -7.84 5.14
C GLU A 62 4.63 -6.46 5.80
N LEU A 63 5.15 -6.42 7.04
CA LEU A 63 5.53 -5.17 7.69
C LEU A 63 6.76 -4.52 7.03
N ASP A 64 7.69 -5.34 6.53
CA ASP A 64 8.87 -4.88 5.78
C ASP A 64 8.44 -4.32 4.39
N ASP A 65 7.49 -4.97 3.71
CA ASP A 65 6.86 -4.46 2.48
C ASP A 65 6.21 -3.07 2.72
N LEU A 66 5.43 -2.94 3.81
CA LEU A 66 4.82 -1.66 4.19
C LEU A 66 5.87 -0.59 4.51
N SER A 67 6.92 -0.94 5.25
CA SER A 67 8.01 -0.01 5.61
C SER A 67 8.73 0.49 4.36
N THR A 68 8.92 -0.38 3.37
CA THR A 68 9.50 -0.03 2.06
C THR A 68 8.60 0.98 1.33
N LEU A 69 7.29 0.73 1.27
CA LEU A 69 6.33 1.66 0.66
C LEU A 69 6.35 3.02 1.36
N MET A 70 6.37 3.05 2.69
CA MET A 70 6.43 4.29 3.47
C MET A 70 7.74 5.06 3.28
N PHE A 71 8.86 4.36 3.06
CA PHE A 71 10.15 4.99 2.79
C PHE A 71 10.15 5.73 1.44
N PHE A 72 9.64 5.08 0.38
CA PHE A 72 9.66 5.65 -0.97
C PHE A 72 8.50 6.61 -1.27
N TYR A 73 7.33 6.38 -0.69
CA TYR A 73 6.08 7.07 -1.04
C TYR A 73 5.38 7.75 0.15
N GLY A 74 5.96 7.67 1.34
CA GLY A 74 5.46 8.34 2.54
C GLY A 74 5.84 9.82 2.67
N PRO A 75 7.04 10.29 2.25
CA PRO A 75 7.39 11.72 2.26
C PRO A 75 6.39 12.57 1.47
#